data_AF-A0A246JNV8-F1
#
_entry.id   AF-A0A246JNV8-F1
#
_cell.length_a   1.000
_cell.length_b   1.000
_cell.length_c   1.000
_cell.angle_alpha   90.00
_cell.angle_beta   90.00
_cell.angle_gamma   90.00
#
_symmetry.space_group_name_H-M   'P 1'
#
loop_
_entity.id
_entity.type
_entity.pdbx_description
1 polymer ?
#
loop_
_entity_poly.entity_id
_entity_poly.type
_entity_poly.pdbx_seq_one_letter_code
_entity_poly.pdbx_strand_id
1 'polypeptide(L)' 'MDKIDTARVAETILAAPGWARVGITAPTSHIRVEAAFELARAIVESVRAGAEPASPDQLGLSL' A
#
# COMPACT_ATOMS: atom_id res chain seq x y z
N MET A 1 -15.71 -9.66 2.71
CA MET A 1 -14.88 -8.46 2.65
C MET A 1 -13.47 -8.94 2.86
N ASP A 2 -12.63 -8.90 1.83
CA ASP A 2 -11.25 -9.37 1.96
C ASP A 2 -10.55 -8.59 3.06
N LYS A 3 -9.91 -9.32 3.97
CA LYS A 3 -9.23 -8.73 5.11
C LYS A 3 -8.01 -7.97 4.59
N ILE A 4 -8.00 -6.65 4.75
CA ILE A 4 -6.80 -5.85 4.43
C ILE A 4 -5.69 -6.31 5.37
N ASP A 5 -4.61 -6.85 4.80
CA ASP A 5 -3.43 -7.23 5.55
C ASP A 5 -2.70 -5.98 6.06
N THR A 6 -2.69 -5.80 7.38
CA THR A 6 -2.05 -4.66 8.03
C THR A 6 -0.53 -4.68 7.84
N ALA A 7 0.11 -5.86 7.75
CA ALA A 7 1.55 -5.94 7.51
C ALA A 7 1.89 -5.39 6.13
N ARG A 8 1.14 -5.82 5.10
CA ARG A 8 1.26 -5.30 3.73
C ARG A 8 1.03 -3.79 3.65
N VAL A 9 0.04 -3.25 4.37
CA VAL A 9 -0.20 -1.80 4.43
C VAL A 9 1.00 -1.08 5.04
N ALA A 10 1.54 -1.59 6.14
CA ALA A 10 2.71 -1.00 6.79
C ALA A 10 3.94 -1.00 5.86
N GLU A 11 4.22 -2.13 5.19
CA GLU A 11 5.28 -2.23 4.19
C GLU A 11 5.09 -1.23 3.05
N THR A 12 3.86 -1.09 2.57
CA THR A 12 3.54 -0.13 1.50
C THR A 12 3.76 1.31 1.94
N ILE A 13 3.40 1.66 3.18
CA ILE A 13 3.69 2.99 3.74
C ILE A 13 5.20 3.23 3.77
N LEU A 14 5.99 2.24 4.19
CA LEU A 14 7.45 2.35 4.25
C LEU A 14 8.11 2.40 2.86
N ALA A 15 7.50 1.77 1.85
CA ALA A 15 7.97 1.78 0.46
C ALA A 15 7.48 3.00 -0.35
N ALA A 16 6.49 3.74 0.14
CA ALA A 16 5.93 4.90 -0.56
C ALA A 16 7.00 5.97 -0.86
N PRO A 17 6.80 6.80 -1.90
CA PRO A 17 7.71 7.89 -2.23
C PRO A 17 8.08 8.72 -0.99
N GLY A 18 9.38 8.96 -0.79
CA GLY A 18 9.87 9.65 0.42
C GLY A 18 9.24 11.02 0.64
N TRP A 19 8.93 11.73 -0.45
CA TRP A 19 8.23 13.02 -0.41
C TRP A 19 6.83 12.91 0.19
N ALA A 20 6.09 11.83 -0.08
CA ALA A 20 4.73 11.62 0.42
C ALA A 20 4.74 11.29 1.91
N ARG A 21 5.70 10.46 2.34
CA ARG A 21 5.90 10.15 3.77
C ARG A 21 6.22 11.39 4.60
N VAL A 22 7.10 12.26 4.12
CA VAL A 22 7.43 13.53 4.80
C VAL A 22 6.29 14.55 4.64
N GLY A 23 5.64 14.55 3.48
CA GLY A 23 4.62 15.52 3.11
C GLY A 23 3.36 15.45 3.97
N ILE A 24 3.00 14.28 4.52
CA ILE A 24 1.81 14.12 5.36
C ILE A 24 1.86 14.95 6.65
N THR A 25 3.08 15.28 7.13
CA THR A 25 3.32 16.12 8.30
C THR A 25 3.73 17.55 7.93
N ALA A 26 3.67 17.93 6.65
CA ALA A 26 4.10 19.26 6.20
C ALA A 26 3.26 20.37 6.86
N PRO A 27 3.84 21.55 7.17
CA PRO A 27 3.09 22.67 7.74
C PRO A 27 2.06 23.24 6.74
N THR A 28 2.38 23.21 5.44
CA THR A 28 1.52 23.69 4.36
C THR A 28 0.41 22.68 4.06
N SER A 29 -0.85 23.12 4.12
CA SER A 29 -2.03 22.26 3.95
C SER A 29 -2.08 21.58 2.57
N HIS A 30 -1.76 22.30 1.49
CA HIS A 30 -1.76 21.74 0.14
C HIS A 30 -0.80 20.54 0.01
N ILE A 31 0.42 20.69 0.55
CA ILE A 31 1.43 19.63 0.52
C ILE A 31 0.94 18.38 1.28
N ARG A 32 0.28 18.56 2.44
CA ARG A 32 -0.29 17.43 3.17
C ARG A 32 -1.35 16.69 2.36
N VAL A 33 -2.20 17.41 1.65
CA VAL A 33 -3.27 16.82 0.82
C VAL A 33 -2.67 16.03 -0.34
N GLU A 34 -1.72 16.60 -1.07
CA GLU A 34 -1.06 15.90 -2.19
C GLU A 34 -0.32 14.64 -1.70
N ALA A 35 0.39 14.74 -0.59
CA ALA A 35 1.07 13.63 0.04
C ALA A 35 0.10 12.52 0.49
N ALA A 36 -1.06 12.89 1.04
CA ALA A 36 -2.10 11.94 1.41
C ALA A 36 -2.65 11.19 0.20
N PHE A 37 -2.89 11.88 -0.91
CA PHE A 37 -3.35 11.25 -2.16
C PHE A 37 -2.33 10.29 -2.73
N GLU A 38 -1.04 10.66 -2.72
CA GLU A 38 0.00 9.76 -3.21
C GLU A 38 0.15 8.53 -2.32
N LEU A 39 0.10 8.70 -1.00
CA LEU A 39 0.15 7.57 -0.07
C LEU A 39 -1.06 6.64 -0.25
N ALA A 40 -2.25 7.20 -0.44
CA ALA A 40 -3.46 6.43 -0.73
C ALA A 40 -3.34 5.66 -2.05
N ARG A 41 -2.80 6.29 -3.10
CA ARG A 41 -2.54 5.62 -4.39
C ARG A 41 -1.60 4.43 -4.21
N ALA A 42 -0.50 4.60 -3.48
CA ALA A 42 0.46 3.53 -3.21
C ALA A 42 -0.20 2.34 -2.48
N ILE A 43 -1.03 2.61 -1.46
CA ILE A 43 -1.77 1.58 -0.73
C ILE A 43 -2.74 0.83 -1.64
N VAL A 44 -3.53 1.56 -2.45
CA VAL A 44 -4.49 0.95 -3.38
C VAL A 44 -3.78 0.06 -4.41
N GLU A 45 -2.67 0.53 -4.96
CA GLU A 45 -1.88 -0.24 -5.94
C GLU A 45 -1.33 -1.53 -5.31
N SER A 46 -0.77 -1.43 -4.10
CA SER A 46 -0.29 -2.60 -3.37
C SER A 46 -1.41 -3.59 -3.07
N VAL A 47 -2.59 -3.13 -2.62
CA VAL A 47 -3.73 -4.01 -2.36
C VAL A 47 -4.18 -4.73 -3.63
N ARG A 48 -4.24 -4.03 -4.77
CA ARG A 48 -4.58 -4.62 -6.07
C ARG A 48 -3.57 -5.67 -6.52
N ALA A 49 -2.28 -5.38 -6.42
CA ALA A 49 -1.21 -6.33 -6.75
C ALA A 49 -1.21 -7.59 -5.86
N GLY A 50 -1.89 -7.56 -4.71
CA GLY A 50 -2.03 -8.70 -3.81
C GLY A 50 -3.25 -9.56 -4.05
N ALA A 51 -4.18 -9.04 -4.85
CA ALA A 51 -5.38 -9.72 -5.27
C ALA A 51 -5.18 -10.48 -6.60
N GLU A 52 -3.96 -10.46 -7.16
CA GLU A 52 -3.62 -11.39 -8.25
C GLU A 52 -3.87 -12.82 -7.76
N PRO A 53 -4.76 -13.58 -8.41
CA PRO A 53 -5.11 -14.91 -7.95
C PRO A 53 -3.85 -15.77 -7.94
N ALA A 54 -3.68 -16.55 -6.87
CA ALA A 54 -2.72 -17.64 -6.83
C ALA A 54 -2.77 -18.38 -8.18
N SER A 55 -1.64 -18.39 -8.90
CA SER A 55 -1.54 -19.16 -10.13
C SER A 55 -2.07 -20.57 -9.89
N PRO A 56 -2.85 -21.17 -10.81
CA PRO A 56 -3.31 -22.55 -10.66
C PRO A 56 -2.16 -23.57 -10.47
N ASP A 57 -0.92 -23.15 -10.73
CA ASP A 57 0.30 -23.93 -10.49
C ASP A 57 0.81 -23.91 -9.03
N GLN A 58 0.17 -23.15 -8.11
CA GLN A 58 0.49 -23.19 -6.67
C GLN A 58 -0.20 -24.36 -5.95
N LEU A 59 -0.15 -25.55 -6.55
CA LEU A 59 -0.62 -26.79 -5.94
C LEU A 59 0.43 -27.35 -4.96
N GLY A 60 0.07 -27.36 -3.68
CA GLY A 60 0.36 -28.48 -2.79
C GLY A 60 1.68 -28.44 -2.03
N LEU A 61 1.71 -27.70 -0.92
CA LEU A 61 2.40 -28.19 0.27
C LEU A 61 1.32 -28.73 1.23
N SER A 62 0.88 -29.95 0.94
CA SER A 62 0.16 -30.77 1.93
C SER A 62 1.15 -31.16 3.02
N LEU A 63 0.89 -30.73 4.25
CA LEU A 63 1.44 -31.35 5.45
C LEU A 63 0.75 -32.68 5.70
#